data_AF-A0A955EBT0-F1
#
_entry.id   AF-A0A955EBT0-F1
#
_cell.length_a   1.000
_cell.length_b   1.000
_cell.length_c   1.000
_cell.angle_alpha   90.00
_cell.angle_beta   90.00
_cell.angle_gamma   90.00
#
_symmetry.space_group_name_H-M   'P 1'
#
loop_
_entity.id
_entity.type
_entity.pdbx_description
1 polymer ?
#
loop_
_entity_poly.entity_id
_entity_poly.type
_entity_poly.pdbx_seq_one_letter_code
_entity_poly.pdbx_strand_id
1 'polypeptide(L)'
;TVTFAAGATLEDVRDAINEANVGVAATIVNDGGGVSPYRLSLAADDSGSAGRIIIDSGNFNLGLTSLSRGDDAIVFFGSSDPANAITLTSSTNTLDDVIQGVTIDLKGTSDEAVELNVSRDNAAIEEAIEKFVTAFNAVLTKIEQYDKYDAEKEVRGVLLGDSTVNNIKRALYRVVQGEAEGVDGPYQRLF
;
A
#
# COMPACT_ATOMS: atom_id res chain seq x y z
N THR A 1 -3.49 -31.33 7.54
CA THR A 1 -4.15 -32.24 8.50
C THR A 1 -3.62 -31.94 9.88
N VAL A 2 -4.50 -31.71 10.87
CA VAL A 2 -4.13 -31.43 12.26
C VAL A 2 -4.65 -32.58 13.13
N THR A 3 -3.85 -33.06 14.06
CA THR A 3 -4.19 -34.18 14.95
C THR A 3 -4.38 -33.70 16.38
N PHE A 4 -5.47 -34.11 17.02
CA PHE A 4 -5.79 -33.74 18.40
C PHE A 4 -5.75 -34.98 19.31
N ALA A 5 -5.29 -34.79 20.55
CA ALA A 5 -5.34 -35.84 21.57
C ALA A 5 -6.77 -36.04 22.09
N ALA A 6 -7.09 -37.25 22.54
CA ALA A 6 -8.36 -37.51 23.23
C ALA A 6 -8.41 -36.71 24.55
N GLY A 7 -9.49 -35.95 24.76
CA GLY A 7 -9.63 -35.07 25.92
C GLY A 7 -8.96 -33.70 25.78
N ALA A 8 -8.49 -33.34 24.57
CA ALA A 8 -7.98 -32.00 24.28
C ALA A 8 -8.99 -30.90 24.64
N THR A 9 -8.50 -29.82 25.22
CA THR A 9 -9.29 -28.62 25.54
C THR A 9 -9.49 -27.75 24.29
N LEU A 10 -10.38 -26.76 24.37
CA LEU A 10 -10.51 -25.77 23.28
C LEU A 10 -9.22 -24.98 23.04
N GLU A 11 -8.42 -24.77 24.09
CA GLU A 11 -7.12 -24.10 24.00
C GLU A 11 -6.12 -24.97 23.23
N ASP A 12 -6.04 -26.27 23.56
CA ASP A 12 -5.18 -27.21 22.84
C ASP A 12 -5.55 -27.30 21.35
N VAL A 13 -6.86 -27.28 21.04
CA VAL A 13 -7.34 -27.30 19.64
C VAL A 13 -6.98 -26.00 18.92
N ARG A 14 -7.19 -24.84 19.55
CA ARG A 14 -6.81 -23.53 18.99
C ARG A 14 -5.32 -23.50 18.67
N ASP A 15 -4.49 -23.88 19.63
CA ASP A 15 -3.04 -23.79 19.52
C ASP A 15 -2.51 -24.76 18.46
N ALA A 16 -3.03 -25.98 18.41
CA ALA A 16 -2.65 -26.96 17.38
C ALA A 16 -3.05 -26.51 15.96
N ILE A 17 -4.19 -25.82 15.78
CA ILE A 17 -4.58 -25.28 14.47
C ILE A 17 -3.65 -24.13 14.06
N ASN A 18 -3.41 -23.19 14.97
CA ASN A 18 -2.56 -22.02 14.70
C ASN A 18 -1.09 -22.42 14.46
N GLU A 19 -0.57 -23.40 15.20
CA GLU A 19 0.80 -23.91 15.03
C GLU A 19 0.96 -24.70 13.71
N ALA A 20 -0.11 -25.33 13.22
CA ALA A 20 -0.07 -26.06 11.96
C ALA A 20 0.07 -25.15 10.72
N ASN A 21 -0.21 -23.84 10.84
CA ASN A 21 -0.08 -22.84 9.78
C ASN A 21 -0.73 -23.27 8.44
N VAL A 22 -1.99 -23.70 8.52
CA VAL A 22 -2.74 -24.31 7.39
C VAL A 22 -3.65 -23.32 6.65
N GLY A 23 -3.38 -22.00 6.74
CA GLY A 23 -4.20 -20.97 6.10
C GLY A 23 -5.51 -20.64 6.85
N VAL A 24 -5.60 -21.06 8.11
CA VAL A 24 -6.76 -20.82 8.98
C VAL A 24 -6.26 -20.45 10.38
N ALA A 25 -6.77 -19.35 10.91
CA ALA A 25 -6.59 -18.92 12.29
C ALA A 25 -7.77 -19.40 13.16
N ALA A 26 -7.44 -19.99 14.30
CA ALA A 26 -8.39 -20.39 15.32
C ALA A 26 -8.34 -19.43 16.52
N THR A 27 -9.52 -19.11 17.05
CA THR A 27 -9.68 -18.34 18.28
C THR A 27 -10.83 -18.86 19.13
N ILE A 28 -10.83 -18.53 20.41
CA ILE A 28 -11.91 -18.89 21.35
C ILE A 28 -12.71 -17.63 21.66
N VAL A 29 -13.99 -17.67 21.36
CA VAL A 29 -14.94 -16.59 21.63
C VAL A 29 -15.81 -16.98 22.82
N ASN A 30 -15.97 -16.08 23.78
CA ASN A 30 -16.95 -16.19 24.84
C ASN A 30 -18.23 -15.48 24.39
N ASP A 31 -19.30 -16.24 24.15
CA ASP A 31 -20.59 -15.73 23.68
C ASP A 31 -21.51 -15.21 24.81
N GLY A 32 -21.06 -15.30 26.07
CA GLY A 32 -21.84 -14.87 27.25
C GLY A 32 -23.00 -15.81 27.62
N GLY A 33 -23.11 -16.98 26.97
CA GLY A 33 -24.10 -18.00 27.30
C GLY A 33 -23.93 -18.59 28.70
N GLY A 34 -24.96 -19.28 29.19
CA GLY A 34 -24.98 -19.81 30.56
C GLY A 34 -23.92 -20.89 30.84
N VAL A 35 -24.25 -22.16 30.62
CA VAL A 35 -23.43 -23.29 31.11
C VAL A 35 -22.22 -23.59 30.21
N SER A 36 -22.21 -23.15 28.95
CA SER A 36 -21.10 -23.39 28.01
C SER A 36 -20.92 -22.22 27.04
N PRO A 37 -20.32 -21.10 27.50
CA PRO A 37 -20.22 -19.87 26.71
C PRO A 37 -19.11 -19.86 25.66
N TYR A 38 -18.18 -20.83 25.69
CA TYR A 38 -17.00 -20.80 24.84
C TYR A 38 -17.25 -21.50 23.50
N ARG A 39 -16.92 -20.81 22.41
CA ARG A 39 -17.00 -21.29 21.02
C ARG A 39 -15.64 -21.20 20.36
N LEU A 40 -15.27 -22.24 19.61
CA LEU A 40 -14.14 -22.15 18.67
C LEU A 40 -14.62 -21.39 17.43
N SER A 41 -13.91 -20.33 17.07
CA SER A 41 -14.10 -19.60 15.82
C SER A 41 -12.90 -19.82 14.92
N LEU A 42 -13.17 -20.07 13.64
CA LEU A 42 -12.16 -20.30 12.61
C LEU A 42 -12.33 -19.23 11.54
N ALA A 43 -11.23 -18.59 11.17
CA ALA A 43 -11.18 -17.60 10.10
C ALA A 43 -10.06 -17.98 9.13
N ALA A 44 -10.31 -17.82 7.83
CA ALA A 44 -9.26 -18.03 6.84
C ALA A 44 -8.28 -16.84 6.89
N ASP A 45 -7.02 -17.12 6.59
CA ASP A 45 -6.01 -16.06 6.46
C ASP A 45 -6.21 -15.27 5.16
N ASP A 46 -6.67 -15.96 4.11
CA ASP A 46 -6.99 -15.37 2.82
C ASP A 46 -8.46 -14.95 2.73
N SER A 47 -8.72 -13.92 1.93
CA SER A 47 -10.06 -13.45 1.60
C SER A 47 -10.57 -14.05 0.30
N GLY A 48 -11.82 -13.76 -0.05
CA GLY A 48 -12.41 -14.21 -1.30
C GLY A 48 -12.81 -15.68 -1.30
N SER A 49 -13.17 -16.17 -2.47
CA SER A 49 -13.54 -17.57 -2.70
C SER A 49 -12.37 -18.52 -2.47
N ALA A 50 -11.13 -18.05 -2.64
CA ALA A 50 -9.90 -18.78 -2.33
C ALA A 50 -9.75 -19.07 -0.84
N GLY A 51 -10.16 -18.14 0.03
CA GLY A 51 -10.18 -18.29 1.48
C GLY A 51 -11.30 -19.18 2.03
N ARG A 52 -12.05 -19.91 1.19
CA ARG A 52 -13.12 -20.78 1.69
C ARG A 52 -12.55 -21.97 2.45
N ILE A 53 -12.91 -22.05 3.72
CA ILE A 53 -12.54 -23.17 4.59
C ILE A 53 -13.40 -24.39 4.26
N ILE A 54 -12.74 -25.50 3.96
CA ILE A 54 -13.36 -26.83 3.84
C ILE A 54 -12.78 -27.70 4.96
N ILE A 55 -13.65 -28.26 5.79
CA ILE A 55 -13.26 -29.06 6.94
C ILE A 55 -13.76 -30.48 6.73
N ASP A 56 -12.82 -31.41 6.62
CA ASP A 56 -13.09 -32.83 6.78
C ASP A 56 -12.67 -33.24 8.20
N SER A 57 -13.66 -33.58 9.00
CA SER A 57 -13.46 -34.01 10.39
C SER A 57 -13.55 -35.54 10.54
N GLY A 58 -13.63 -36.28 9.43
CA GLY A 58 -13.78 -37.73 9.41
C GLY A 58 -15.01 -38.17 10.20
N ASN A 59 -14.79 -39.07 11.17
CA ASN A 59 -15.86 -39.56 12.05
C ASN A 59 -16.11 -38.68 13.29
N PHE A 60 -15.36 -37.59 13.46
CA PHE A 60 -15.46 -36.69 14.61
C PHE A 60 -16.25 -35.44 14.25
N ASN A 61 -17.55 -35.41 14.51
CA ASN A 61 -18.36 -34.23 14.20
C ASN A 61 -18.04 -33.07 15.16
N LEU A 62 -17.33 -32.05 14.66
CA LEU A 62 -17.02 -30.82 15.39
C LEU A 62 -18.21 -29.85 15.53
N GLY A 63 -19.36 -30.14 14.89
CA GLY A 63 -20.56 -29.33 15.00
C GLY A 63 -20.40 -27.90 14.46
N LEU A 64 -19.48 -27.70 13.52
CA LEU A 64 -19.14 -26.38 12.99
C LEU A 64 -20.24 -25.85 12.08
N THR A 65 -20.50 -24.55 12.19
CA THR A 65 -21.42 -23.81 11.33
C THR A 65 -20.66 -22.71 10.60
N SER A 66 -20.98 -22.53 9.31
CA SER A 66 -20.41 -21.43 8.53
C SER A 66 -21.14 -20.14 8.87
N LEU A 67 -20.46 -19.21 9.54
CA LEU A 67 -21.02 -17.88 9.86
C LEU A 67 -20.95 -16.92 8.68
N SER A 68 -19.84 -16.97 7.93
CA SER A 68 -19.62 -16.18 6.72
C SER A 68 -18.81 -17.02 5.73
N ARG A 69 -19.16 -16.93 4.45
CA ARG A 69 -18.41 -17.59 3.38
C ARG A 69 -17.47 -16.57 2.75
N GLY A 70 -16.23 -16.98 2.49
CA GLY A 70 -15.35 -16.20 1.62
C GLY A 70 -15.96 -16.11 0.23
N ASP A 71 -16.25 -14.90 -0.23
CA ASP A 71 -16.72 -14.61 -1.58
C ASP A 71 -15.90 -13.45 -2.13
N ASP A 72 -15.64 -13.49 -3.44
CA ASP A 72 -14.83 -12.48 -4.11
C ASP A 72 -15.60 -11.15 -4.21
N ALA A 73 -14.87 -10.05 -4.17
CA ALA A 73 -15.42 -8.75 -4.48
C ALA A 73 -15.74 -8.67 -5.98
N ILE A 74 -16.93 -8.16 -6.31
CA ILE A 74 -17.39 -8.01 -7.70
C ILE A 74 -17.73 -6.55 -7.94
N VAL A 75 -17.17 -5.99 -9.02
CA VAL A 75 -17.42 -4.61 -9.45
C VAL A 75 -17.81 -4.60 -10.92
N PHE A 76 -18.78 -3.76 -11.26
CA PHE A 76 -19.22 -3.54 -12.64
C PHE A 76 -18.65 -2.21 -13.14
N PHE A 77 -17.96 -2.25 -14.28
CA PHE A 77 -17.39 -1.07 -14.92
C PHE A 77 -18.11 -0.75 -16.24
N GLY A 78 -18.36 0.54 -16.47
CA GLY A 78 -18.96 1.08 -17.70
C GLY A 78 -20.50 1.07 -17.76
N SER A 79 -21.17 0.25 -16.95
CA SER A 79 -22.64 0.22 -16.82
C SER A 79 -23.04 -0.35 -15.46
N SER A 80 -24.21 0.04 -14.96
CA SER A 80 -24.84 -0.59 -13.78
C SER A 80 -25.62 -1.86 -14.14
N ASP A 81 -25.89 -2.10 -15.42
CA ASP A 81 -26.50 -3.35 -15.91
C ASP A 81 -25.42 -4.43 -16.08
N PRO A 82 -25.47 -5.54 -15.30
CA PRO A 82 -24.51 -6.62 -15.39
C PRO A 82 -24.39 -7.26 -16.79
N ALA A 83 -25.42 -7.17 -17.63
CA ALA A 83 -25.39 -7.71 -18.98
C ALA A 83 -24.52 -6.89 -19.96
N ASN A 84 -24.31 -5.61 -19.66
CA ASN A 84 -23.61 -4.66 -20.51
C ASN A 84 -22.32 -4.11 -19.86
N ALA A 85 -22.06 -4.46 -18.61
CA ALA A 85 -20.88 -4.02 -17.86
C ALA A 85 -19.71 -5.00 -17.98
N ILE A 86 -18.49 -4.47 -17.82
CA ILE A 86 -17.31 -5.29 -17.61
C ILE A 86 -17.30 -5.73 -16.14
N THR A 87 -17.36 -7.04 -15.91
CA THR A 87 -17.32 -7.60 -14.55
C THR A 87 -15.86 -7.77 -14.13
N LEU A 88 -15.53 -7.16 -13.00
CA LEU A 88 -14.23 -7.21 -12.36
C LEU A 88 -14.38 -8.01 -11.08
N THR A 89 -13.46 -8.94 -10.84
CA THR A 89 -13.51 -9.83 -9.69
C THR A 89 -12.15 -9.84 -9.01
N SER A 90 -12.14 -9.74 -7.68
CA SER A 90 -10.92 -9.83 -6.87
C SER A 90 -11.19 -10.63 -5.61
N SER A 91 -10.20 -11.45 -5.23
CA SER A 91 -10.24 -12.16 -3.95
C SER A 91 -10.11 -11.21 -2.76
N THR A 92 -9.60 -10.00 -2.98
CA THR A 92 -9.45 -8.97 -1.95
C THR A 92 -10.37 -7.77 -2.23
N ASN A 93 -10.44 -6.84 -1.27
CA ASN A 93 -11.11 -5.56 -1.46
C ASN A 93 -10.25 -4.53 -2.22
N THR A 94 -9.11 -4.93 -2.78
CA THR A 94 -8.25 -4.06 -3.58
C THR A 94 -8.26 -4.57 -5.02
N LEU A 95 -8.52 -3.65 -5.96
CA LEU A 95 -8.46 -3.86 -7.39
C LEU A 95 -7.21 -3.16 -7.91
N ASP A 96 -6.16 -3.93 -8.14
CA ASP A 96 -4.94 -3.48 -8.80
C ASP A 96 -5.01 -3.78 -10.30
N ASP A 97 -4.42 -2.92 -11.12
CA ASP A 97 -4.22 -3.10 -12.57
C ASP A 97 -5.48 -3.29 -13.43
N VAL A 98 -6.67 -3.09 -12.86
CA VAL A 98 -7.92 -3.10 -13.64
C VAL A 98 -7.99 -1.91 -14.60
N ILE A 99 -7.53 -0.76 -14.13
CA ILE A 99 -7.28 0.43 -14.93
C ILE A 99 -5.79 0.73 -14.77
N GLN A 100 -5.07 0.86 -15.89
CA GLN A 100 -3.63 1.06 -15.88
C GLN A 100 -3.25 2.28 -15.01
N GLY A 101 -2.43 2.04 -14.00
CA GLY A 101 -1.96 3.09 -13.08
C GLY A 101 -2.97 3.50 -12.00
N VAL A 102 -4.06 2.77 -11.82
CA VAL A 102 -5.06 3.02 -10.77
C VAL A 102 -5.24 1.78 -9.90
N THR A 103 -5.06 1.97 -8.60
CA THR A 103 -5.47 1.02 -7.56
C THR A 103 -6.78 1.51 -6.95
N ILE A 104 -7.77 0.63 -6.84
CA ILE A 104 -9.07 0.97 -6.25
C ILE A 104 -9.29 0.13 -4.99
N ASP A 105 -9.50 0.80 -3.86
CA ASP A 105 -9.90 0.17 -2.61
C ASP A 105 -11.42 0.19 -2.43
N LEU A 106 -12.02 -0.99 -2.41
CA LEU A 106 -13.43 -1.21 -2.18
C LEU A 106 -13.74 -1.11 -0.68
N LYS A 107 -14.61 -0.18 -0.30
CA LYS A 107 -15.00 0.02 1.12
C LYS A 107 -16.37 -0.57 1.47
N GLY A 108 -17.19 -0.87 0.47
CA GLY A 108 -18.52 -1.43 0.64
C GLY A 108 -19.27 -1.49 -0.68
N THR A 109 -20.45 -2.10 -0.65
CA THR A 109 -21.37 -2.15 -1.80
C THR A 109 -22.07 -0.81 -1.99
N SER A 110 -22.31 -0.42 -3.24
CA SER A 110 -23.11 0.74 -3.61
C SER A 110 -24.25 0.28 -4.52
N ASP A 111 -25.46 0.74 -4.25
CA ASP A 111 -26.62 0.51 -5.11
C ASP A 111 -26.64 1.47 -6.31
N GLU A 112 -25.92 2.59 -6.18
CA GLU A 112 -25.78 3.62 -7.21
C GLU A 112 -24.40 3.56 -7.87
N ALA A 113 -24.32 4.06 -9.11
CA ALA A 113 -23.07 4.14 -9.83
C ALA A 113 -22.09 5.12 -9.16
N VAL A 114 -20.84 4.69 -8.99
CA VAL A 114 -19.76 5.54 -8.46
C VAL A 114 -18.94 6.09 -9.62
N GLU A 115 -18.82 7.41 -9.71
CA GLU A 115 -18.01 8.07 -10.74
C GLU A 115 -16.57 8.26 -10.25
N LEU A 116 -15.61 7.68 -10.97
CA LEU A 116 -14.19 7.88 -10.72
C LEU A 116 -13.60 8.87 -11.73
N ASN A 117 -13.19 10.03 -11.23
CA ASN A 117 -12.55 11.06 -12.02
C ASN A 117 -11.03 11.03 -11.81
N VAL A 118 -10.28 10.68 -12.85
CA VAL A 118 -8.81 10.69 -12.83
C VAL A 118 -8.33 11.98 -13.49
N SER A 119 -7.62 12.81 -12.73
CA SER A 119 -7.08 14.09 -13.21
C SER A 119 -5.62 14.24 -12.77
N ARG A 120 -4.90 15.11 -13.47
CA ARG A 120 -3.51 15.43 -13.15
C ARG A 120 -3.48 16.30 -11.90
N ASP A 121 -2.73 15.86 -10.88
CA ASP A 121 -2.48 16.65 -9.69
C ASP A 121 -1.37 17.68 -9.95
N ASN A 122 -1.77 18.87 -10.43
CA ASN A 122 -0.82 19.96 -10.68
C ASN A 122 -0.23 20.51 -9.38
N ALA A 123 -0.96 20.45 -8.25
CA ALA A 123 -0.48 20.97 -6.98
C ALA A 123 0.68 20.13 -6.44
N ALA A 124 0.60 18.79 -6.51
CA ALA A 124 1.71 17.92 -6.15
C ALA A 124 2.95 18.13 -7.03
N ILE A 125 2.74 18.44 -8.31
CA ILE A 125 3.84 18.76 -9.25
C ILE A 125 4.50 20.08 -8.88
N GLU A 126 3.71 21.13 -8.63
CA GLU A 126 4.20 22.43 -8.17
C GLU A 126 4.98 22.28 -6.85
N GLU A 127 4.43 21.55 -5.87
CA GLU A 127 5.09 21.30 -4.59
C GLU A 127 6.43 20.56 -4.76
N ALA A 128 6.50 19.58 -5.67
CA ALA A 128 7.74 18.88 -5.98
C ALA A 128 8.79 19.81 -6.60
N ILE A 129 8.38 20.71 -7.49
CA ILE A 129 9.25 21.73 -8.10
C ILE A 129 9.74 22.71 -7.04
N GLU A 130 8.85 23.21 -6.17
CA GLU A 130 9.22 24.13 -5.08
C GLU A 130 10.21 23.50 -4.10
N LYS A 131 9.99 22.24 -3.72
CA LYS A 131 10.92 21.45 -2.89
C LYS A 131 12.29 21.34 -3.55
N PHE A 132 12.32 21.05 -4.85
CA PHE A 132 13.56 20.98 -5.60
C PHE A 132 14.29 22.34 -5.64
N VAL A 133 13.59 23.43 -5.98
CA VAL A 133 14.16 24.80 -6.02
C VAL A 133 14.68 25.21 -4.65
N THR A 134 13.94 24.91 -3.59
CA THR A 134 14.35 25.20 -2.21
C THR A 134 15.62 24.44 -1.83
N ALA A 135 15.68 23.14 -2.11
CA ALA A 135 16.86 22.32 -1.83
C ALA A 135 18.08 22.80 -2.64
N PHE A 136 17.89 23.13 -3.92
CA PHE A 136 18.93 23.68 -4.78
C PHE A 136 19.48 25.00 -4.23
N ASN A 137 18.60 25.95 -3.91
CA ASN A 137 19.00 27.25 -3.36
C ASN A 137 19.69 27.10 -1.99
N ALA A 138 19.21 26.19 -1.13
CA ALA A 138 19.83 25.91 0.15
C ALA A 138 21.29 25.42 0.00
N VAL A 139 21.55 24.53 -0.97
CA VAL A 139 22.91 24.07 -1.27
C VAL A 139 23.76 25.22 -1.80
N LEU A 140 23.26 26.03 -2.74
CA LEU A 140 24.02 27.17 -3.26
C LEU A 140 24.37 28.18 -2.17
N THR A 141 23.41 28.57 -1.33
CA THR A 141 23.66 29.47 -0.19
C THR A 141 24.70 28.88 0.76
N LYS A 142 24.66 27.57 1.00
CA LYS A 142 25.64 26.91 1.87
C LYS A 142 27.03 26.92 1.26
N ILE A 143 27.15 26.71 -0.05
CA ILE A 143 28.43 26.81 -0.74
C ILE A 143 28.95 28.25 -0.70
N GLU A 144 28.13 29.23 -1.04
CA GLU A 144 28.49 30.66 -1.01
C GLU A 144 28.94 31.12 0.37
N GLN A 145 28.36 30.57 1.44
CA GLN A 145 28.78 30.84 2.82
C GLN A 145 30.26 30.48 3.06
N TYR A 146 30.74 29.39 2.47
CA TYR A 146 32.11 28.88 2.68
C TYR A 146 33.10 29.23 1.55
N ASP A 147 32.60 29.69 0.41
CA ASP A 147 33.36 30.02 -0.80
C ASP A 147 33.43 31.54 -1.06
N LYS A 148 33.15 32.37 -0.04
CA LYS A 148 33.26 33.85 -0.14
C LYS A 148 34.55 34.39 0.49
N TYR A 149 35.03 35.52 -0.02
CA TYR A 149 36.08 36.32 0.61
C TYR A 149 35.45 37.48 1.38
N ASP A 150 35.75 37.61 2.66
CA ASP A 150 35.34 38.75 3.50
C ASP A 150 36.42 39.84 3.40
N ALA A 151 36.16 40.86 2.58
CA ALA A 151 37.11 41.94 2.32
C ALA A 151 37.29 42.88 3.53
N GLU A 152 36.31 42.96 4.44
CA GLU A 152 36.41 43.79 5.64
C GLU A 152 37.29 43.14 6.71
N LYS A 153 37.24 41.80 6.80
CA LYS A 153 38.06 41.02 7.74
C LYS A 153 39.35 40.48 7.13
N GLU A 154 39.53 40.64 5.82
CA GLU A 154 40.61 40.03 5.03
C GLU A 154 40.69 38.50 5.20
N VAL A 155 39.55 37.85 5.43
CA VAL A 155 39.47 36.39 5.67
C VAL A 155 38.86 35.69 4.46
N ARG A 156 39.56 34.66 3.98
CA ARG A 156 39.01 33.72 2.98
C ARG A 156 38.06 32.72 3.63
N GLY A 157 36.97 32.41 2.93
CA GLY A 157 36.14 31.25 3.23
C GLY A 157 36.96 29.97 3.19
N VAL A 158 36.60 29.01 4.04
CA VAL A 158 37.34 27.75 4.24
C VAL A 158 37.47 26.96 2.92
N LEU A 159 36.47 27.08 2.05
CA LEU A 159 36.40 26.37 0.76
C LEU A 159 36.66 27.30 -0.43
N LEU A 160 37.15 28.53 -0.21
CA LEU A 160 37.42 29.48 -1.28
C LEU A 160 38.44 28.91 -2.26
N GLY A 161 38.03 28.75 -3.52
CA GLY A 161 38.87 28.22 -4.59
C GLY A 161 39.02 26.70 -4.59
N ASP A 162 38.24 25.98 -3.78
CA ASP A 162 38.25 24.51 -3.77
C ASP A 162 37.70 23.95 -5.09
N SER A 163 38.46 23.05 -5.71
CA SER A 163 38.09 22.46 -7.01
C SER A 163 36.88 21.52 -6.92
N THR A 164 36.68 20.85 -5.79
CA THR A 164 35.55 19.93 -5.55
C THR A 164 34.25 20.72 -5.45
N VAL A 165 34.25 21.81 -4.70
CA VAL A 165 33.10 22.72 -4.57
C VAL A 165 32.72 23.33 -5.92
N ASN A 166 33.72 23.75 -6.71
CA ASN A 166 33.48 24.26 -8.05
C ASN A 166 32.91 23.20 -8.99
N ASN A 167 33.36 21.95 -8.89
CA ASN A 167 32.81 20.84 -9.66
C ASN A 167 31.35 20.53 -9.26
N ILE A 168 31.03 20.56 -7.96
CA ILE A 168 29.66 20.36 -7.46
C ILE A 168 28.74 21.48 -7.98
N LYS A 169 29.14 22.75 -7.87
CA LYS A 169 28.40 23.89 -8.45
C LYS A 169 28.10 23.67 -9.93
N ARG A 170 29.12 23.32 -10.72
CA ARG A 170 28.97 23.05 -12.16
C ARG A 170 28.03 21.86 -12.45
N ALA A 171 28.10 20.80 -11.64
CA ALA A 171 27.21 19.65 -11.78
C ALA A 171 25.75 20.03 -11.47
N LEU A 172 25.51 20.79 -10.41
CA LEU A 172 24.17 21.28 -10.03
C LEU A 172 23.57 22.17 -11.13
N TYR A 173 24.34 23.13 -11.67
CA TYR A 173 23.87 23.95 -12.78
C TYR A 173 23.59 23.13 -14.04
N ARG A 174 24.38 22.09 -14.31
CA ARG A 174 24.14 21.20 -15.44
C ARG A 174 22.83 20.43 -15.31
N VAL A 175 22.44 20.01 -14.11
CA VAL A 175 21.16 19.32 -13.88
C VAL A 175 19.99 20.25 -14.17
N VAL A 176 20.04 21.51 -13.72
CA VAL A 176 18.97 22.50 -13.94
C VAL A 176 18.88 22.94 -15.42
N GLN A 177 20.02 23.04 -16.10
CA GLN A 177 20.11 23.43 -17.51
C GLN A 177 19.94 22.25 -18.49
N GLY A 178 19.96 21.03 -17.96
CA GLY A 178 19.80 19.80 -18.73
C GLY A 178 18.36 19.60 -19.18
N GLU A 179 18.19 18.66 -20.11
CA GLU A 179 16.85 18.20 -20.47
C GLU A 179 16.26 17.36 -19.34
N ALA A 180 14.98 17.56 -19.06
CA ALA A 180 14.25 16.78 -18.08
C ALA A 180 14.14 15.33 -18.56
N GLU A 181 14.64 14.39 -17.75
CA GLU A 181 14.56 12.96 -18.07
C GLU A 181 13.11 12.46 -17.98
N GLY A 182 12.69 11.69 -18.98
CA GLY A 182 11.35 11.07 -19.00
C GLY A 182 10.20 12.02 -19.29
N VAL A 183 10.47 13.23 -19.81
CA VAL A 183 9.45 14.20 -20.20
C VAL A 183 9.35 14.31 -21.72
N ASP A 184 8.25 13.82 -22.28
CA ASP A 184 7.87 14.08 -23.67
C ASP A 184 6.91 15.28 -23.70
N GLY A 185 7.34 16.41 -24.28
CA GLY A 185 6.52 17.61 -24.37
C GLY A 185 7.25 18.83 -24.93
N PRO A 186 6.54 19.95 -25.14
CA PRO A 186 7.14 21.19 -25.65
C PRO A 186 8.10 21.86 -24.65
N TYR A 187 8.01 21.49 -23.36
CA TYR A 187 8.86 22.01 -22.29
C TYR A 187 9.78 20.89 -21.78
N GLN A 188 10.99 20.84 -22.33
CA GLN A 188 12.02 19.85 -21.96
C GLN A 188 13.08 20.43 -21.02
N ARG A 189 13.04 21.73 -20.74
CA ARG A 189 14.00 22.44 -19.90
C ARG A 189 13.24 23.39 -18.98
N LEU A 190 13.83 23.67 -17.82
CA LEU A 190 13.32 24.69 -16.90
C LEU A 190 13.44 26.11 -17.51
N PHE A 191 14.36 26.30 -18.46
CA PHE A 191 14.65 27.55 -19.16
C PHE A 191 14.96 27.32 -20.64
#